data_AF-A0A537RXX3-F1
#
_entry.id   AF-A0A537RXX3-F1
#
_cell.length_a   1.000
_cell.length_b   1.000
_cell.length_c   1.000
_cell.angle_alpha   90.00
_cell.angle_beta   90.00
_cell.angle_gamma   90.00
#
_symmetry.space_group_name_H-M   'P 1'
#
loop_
_entity.id
_entity.type
_entity.pdbx_description
1 polymer ?
#
loop_
_entity_poly.entity_id
_entity_poly.type
_entity_poly.pdbx_seq_one_letter_code
_entity_poly.pdbx_strand_id
1 'polypeptide(L)'
;MRRNDPKPDIPIDIGGLHTAYARGLDPALVVDRVFEAIAAADDPGIFIALVDHRSARKAAQKLGRFDPARPLWGIPFAVKDNIDVAGLQTTAACPAFAYTAKVSATVVERALAAGALLIGKTNLDQF
;
A
#
# COMPACT_ATOMS: atom_id res chain seq x y z
N MET A 1 10.04 18.25 25.51
CA MET A 1 10.74 16.95 25.42
C MET A 1 9.72 15.89 25.02
N ARG A 2 9.67 15.47 23.75
CA ARG A 2 8.96 14.23 23.39
C ARG A 2 9.96 13.11 23.60
N ARG A 3 9.65 12.13 24.47
CA ARG A 3 10.46 10.92 24.63
C ARG A 3 10.52 10.25 23.27
N ASN A 4 11.73 9.95 22.81
CA ASN A 4 11.98 9.16 21.62
C ASN A 4 11.79 7.71 22.03
N ASP A 5 10.53 7.29 22.22
CA ASP A 5 10.22 5.89 22.48
C ASP A 5 10.70 5.07 21.28
N PRO A 6 11.42 3.95 21.49
CA PRO A 6 11.87 3.13 20.38
C PRO A 6 10.67 2.68 19.57
N LYS A 7 10.66 3.01 18.26
CA LYS A 7 9.61 2.57 17.34
C LYS A 7 9.52 1.04 17.44
N PRO A 8 8.31 0.47 17.64
CA PRO A 8 8.15 -0.97 17.69
C PRO A 8 8.68 -1.57 16.38
N ASP A 9 9.40 -2.68 16.49
CA ASP A 9 9.87 -3.42 15.32
C ASP A 9 8.63 -4.05 14.65
N ILE A 10 8.20 -3.45 13.54
CA ILE A 10 7.03 -3.89 12.78
C ILE A 10 7.51 -4.89 11.73
N PRO A 11 7.09 -6.17 11.78
CA PRO A 11 7.42 -7.12 10.73
C PRO A 11 6.85 -6.68 9.39
N ILE A 12 7.55 -6.96 8.30
CA ILE A 12 7.14 -6.56 6.94
C ILE A 12 6.80 -7.76 6.04
N ASP A 13 6.54 -8.91 6.65
CA ASP A 13 5.98 -10.10 6.01
C ASP A 13 4.53 -10.35 6.45
N ILE A 14 3.78 -11.13 5.66
CA ILE A 14 2.35 -11.36 5.88
C ILE A 14 2.09 -12.05 7.23
N GLY A 15 2.88 -13.09 7.56
CA GLY A 15 2.67 -13.88 8.77
C GLY A 15 2.94 -13.07 10.04
N GLY A 16 4.03 -12.30 10.03
CA GLY A 16 4.40 -11.38 11.10
C GLY A 16 3.35 -10.30 11.30
N LEU A 17 2.88 -9.66 10.23
CA LEU A 17 1.85 -8.62 10.31
C LEU A 17 0.52 -9.18 10.84
N HIS A 18 0.06 -10.32 10.36
CA HIS A 18 -1.16 -10.96 10.90
C HIS A 18 -1.02 -11.30 12.39
N THR A 19 0.15 -11.79 12.81
CA THR A 19 0.42 -12.05 14.24
C THR A 19 0.37 -10.76 15.05
N ALA A 20 0.92 -9.67 14.53
CA ALA A 20 0.89 -8.36 15.19
C ALA A 20 -0.53 -7.76 15.23
N TYR A 21 -1.31 -7.88 14.15
CA TYR A 21 -2.71 -7.45 14.10
C TYR A 21 -3.59 -8.23 15.06
N ALA A 22 -3.39 -9.54 15.18
CA ALA A 22 -4.07 -10.36 16.19
C ALA A 22 -3.77 -9.92 17.63
N ARG A 23 -2.62 -9.26 17.87
CA ARG A 23 -2.21 -8.67 19.15
C ARG A 23 -2.59 -7.20 19.30
N GLY A 24 -3.29 -6.62 18.32
CA GLY A 24 -3.83 -5.26 18.38
C GLY A 24 -2.97 -4.18 17.74
N LEU A 25 -2.00 -4.52 16.88
CA LEU A 25 -1.30 -3.52 16.06
C LEU A 25 -2.32 -2.78 15.17
N ASP A 26 -2.23 -1.45 15.11
CA ASP A 26 -3.03 -0.63 14.20
C ASP A 26 -2.42 -0.69 12.78
N PRO A 27 -3.15 -1.15 11.75
CA PRO A 27 -2.65 -1.17 10.36
C PRO A 27 -2.27 0.21 9.83
N ALA A 28 -2.80 1.31 10.40
CA ALA A 28 -2.38 2.65 10.02
C ALA A 28 -0.90 2.93 10.38
N LEU A 29 -0.36 2.31 11.44
CA LEU A 29 1.06 2.40 11.79
C LEU A 29 1.96 1.66 10.78
N VAL A 30 1.45 0.57 10.20
CA VAL A 30 2.15 -0.16 9.14
C VAL A 30 2.21 0.67 7.87
N VAL A 31 1.10 1.35 7.51
CA VAL A 31 1.10 2.34 6.43
C VAL A 31 2.13 3.43 6.68
N ASP A 32 2.16 4.03 7.87
CA ASP A 32 3.15 5.06 8.21
C ASP A 32 4.57 4.54 8.04
N ARG A 33 4.86 3.35 8.55
CA ARG A 33 6.19 2.73 8.44
C ARG A 33 6.62 2.52 6.98
N VAL A 34 5.68 2.17 6.11
CA VAL A 34 5.93 2.00 4.66
C VAL A 34 6.22 3.35 4.00
N PHE A 35 5.39 4.38 4.25
CA PHE A 35 5.63 5.72 3.68
C PHE A 35 6.93 6.34 4.22
N GLU A 36 7.28 6.12 5.49
CA GLU A 36 8.59 6.48 6.05
C GLU A 36 9.74 5.75 5.35
N ALA A 37 9.58 4.46 5.04
CA ALA A 37 10.60 3.70 4.31
C ALA A 37 10.81 4.24 2.89
N ILE A 38 9.72 4.56 2.19
CA ILE A 38 9.75 5.13 0.84
C ILE A 38 10.45 6.48 0.86
N ALA A 39 10.09 7.35 1.81
CA ALA A 39 10.73 8.66 1.97
C ALA A 39 12.22 8.54 2.32
N ALA A 40 12.60 7.57 3.15
CA ALA A 40 14.00 7.34 3.51
C ALA A 40 14.83 6.73 2.38
N ALA A 41 14.21 5.95 1.49
CA ALA A 41 14.88 5.42 0.30
C ALA A 41 15.22 6.53 -0.70
N ASP A 42 14.38 7.57 -0.79
CA ASP A 42 14.57 8.77 -1.64
C ASP A 42 14.97 8.43 -3.09
N ASP A 43 14.40 7.34 -3.61
CA ASP A 43 14.67 6.86 -4.96
C ASP A 43 13.45 7.11 -5.85
N PRO A 44 13.52 8.09 -6.77
CA PRO A 44 12.42 8.40 -7.69
C PRO A 44 12.18 7.28 -8.71
N GLY A 45 13.09 6.30 -8.83
CA GLY A 45 12.97 5.15 -9.73
C GLY A 45 12.04 4.05 -9.24
N ILE A 46 11.55 4.09 -7.98
CA ILE A 46 10.72 3.02 -7.40
C ILE A 46 9.24 3.19 -7.75
N PHE A 47 8.70 4.42 -7.62
CA PHE A 47 7.27 4.70 -7.80
C PHE A 47 7.04 5.77 -8.87
N ILE A 48 6.15 5.48 -9.82
CA ILE A 48 5.61 6.50 -10.73
C ILE A 48 4.53 7.32 -10.02
N ALA A 49 3.71 6.67 -9.18
CA ALA A 49 2.67 7.34 -8.42
C ALA A 49 2.49 6.69 -7.05
N LEU A 50 2.30 7.50 -6.02
CA LEU A 50 1.90 7.05 -4.69
C LEU A 50 0.43 7.39 -4.46
N VAL A 51 -0.27 6.53 -3.73
CA VAL A 51 -1.55 6.90 -3.12
C VAL A 51 -1.26 7.96 -2.07
N ASP A 52 -2.14 8.96 -1.95
CA ASP A 52 -2.05 9.95 -0.87
C ASP A 52 -1.98 9.26 0.50
N HIS A 53 -0.95 9.58 1.30
CA HIS A 53 -0.67 8.91 2.57
C HIS A 53 -1.88 8.96 3.53
N ARG A 54 -2.60 10.09 3.56
CA ARG A 54 -3.82 10.23 4.38
C ARG A 54 -4.93 9.29 3.89
N SER A 55 -5.07 9.11 2.58
CA SER A 55 -6.04 8.21 1.97
C SER A 55 -5.70 6.74 2.23
N ALA A 56 -4.41 6.36 2.16
CA ALA A 56 -3.95 5.02 2.54
C ALA A 56 -4.21 4.73 4.03
N ARG A 57 -3.94 5.70 4.93
CA ARG A 57 -4.30 5.60 6.36
C ARG A 57 -5.80 5.44 6.58
N LYS A 58 -6.62 6.22 5.88
CA LYS A 58 -8.09 6.08 5.93
C LYS A 58 -8.55 4.70 5.46
N ALA A 59 -7.91 4.13 4.43
CA ALA A 59 -8.21 2.77 3.99
C ALA A 59 -7.88 1.75 5.07
N ALA A 60 -6.73 1.88 5.75
CA ALA A 60 -6.35 1.04 6.88
C ALA A 60 -7.38 1.12 8.02
N GLN A 61 -7.81 2.33 8.39
CA GLN A 61 -8.83 2.54 9.42
C GLN A 61 -10.19 1.92 9.08
N LYS A 62 -10.57 1.91 7.80
CA LYS A 62 -11.82 1.30 7.32
C LYS A 62 -11.83 -0.23 7.40
N LEU A 63 -10.68 -0.89 7.62
CA LEU A 63 -10.63 -2.34 7.78
C LEU A 63 -11.31 -2.84 9.05
N GLY A 64 -11.43 -2.00 10.09
CA GLY A 64 -12.05 -2.35 11.36
C GLY A 64 -11.16 -3.24 12.22
N ARG A 65 -11.75 -4.23 12.91
CA ARG A 65 -11.01 -5.22 13.70
C ARG A 65 -10.32 -6.21 12.76
N PHE A 66 -9.15 -6.72 13.17
CA PHE A 66 -8.47 -7.81 12.45
C PHE A 66 -9.44 -8.94 12.11
N ASP A 67 -9.47 -9.33 10.84
CA ASP A 67 -10.32 -10.39 10.30
C ASP A 67 -9.46 -11.46 9.64
N PRO A 68 -9.27 -12.63 10.28
CA PRO A 68 -8.45 -13.70 9.74
C PRO A 68 -9.05 -14.39 8.50
N ALA A 69 -10.33 -14.14 8.16
CA ALA A 69 -10.94 -14.64 6.94
C ALA A 69 -10.50 -13.86 5.69
N ARG A 70 -9.87 -12.69 5.87
CA ARG A 70 -9.34 -11.84 4.81
C ARG A 70 -7.82 -12.06 4.72
N PRO A 71 -7.31 -12.85 3.76
CA PRO A 71 -5.93 -13.34 3.78
C PRO A 71 -4.87 -12.28 3.54
N LEU A 72 -5.26 -11.07 3.10
CA LEU A 72 -4.38 -9.92 2.93
C LEU A 72 -4.79 -8.76 3.84
N TRP A 73 -5.51 -9.03 4.93
CA TRP A 73 -6.00 -7.98 5.83
C TRP A 73 -4.86 -7.11 6.32
N GLY A 74 -4.92 -5.82 6.00
CA GLY A 74 -3.92 -4.83 6.43
C GLY A 74 -2.57 -4.99 5.76
N ILE A 75 -2.42 -5.83 4.74
CA ILE A 75 -1.14 -6.04 4.06
C ILE A 75 -0.91 -4.91 3.02
N PRO A 76 0.14 -4.09 3.16
CA PRO A 76 0.48 -3.08 2.17
C PRO A 76 0.99 -3.73 0.88
N PHE A 77 0.58 -3.20 -0.27
CA PHE A 77 1.08 -3.66 -1.58
C PHE A 77 1.22 -2.51 -2.58
N ALA A 78 2.06 -2.72 -3.59
CA ALA A 78 2.17 -1.84 -4.75
C ALA A 78 1.84 -2.63 -6.02
N VAL A 79 1.44 -1.92 -7.09
CA VAL A 79 1.13 -2.55 -8.39
C VAL A 79 2.02 -1.94 -9.47
N LYS A 80 2.46 -2.74 -10.43
CA LYS A 80 3.20 -2.23 -11.60
C LYS A 80 2.34 -1.23 -12.37
N ASP A 81 2.91 -0.11 -12.84
CA ASP A 81 2.13 0.95 -13.51
C ASP A 81 1.63 0.61 -14.93
N ASN A 82 1.60 -0.67 -15.28
CA ASN A 82 0.84 -1.22 -16.41
C ASN A 82 -0.41 -2.00 -15.96
N ILE A 83 -0.75 -1.96 -14.67
CA ILE A 83 -1.92 -2.60 -14.07
C ILE A 83 -2.88 -1.51 -13.58
N ASP A 84 -4.15 -1.64 -13.95
CA ASP A 84 -5.17 -0.66 -13.63
C ASP A 84 -5.59 -0.65 -12.16
N VAL A 85 -5.72 0.58 -11.64
CA VAL A 85 -6.33 0.90 -10.36
C VAL A 85 -7.31 2.04 -10.58
N ALA A 86 -8.59 1.82 -10.26
CA ALA A 86 -9.64 2.81 -10.42
C ALA A 86 -9.26 4.16 -9.78
N GLY A 87 -9.35 5.24 -10.56
CA GLY A 87 -9.06 6.60 -10.12
C GLY A 87 -7.57 7.00 -10.14
N LEU A 88 -6.65 6.07 -10.39
CA LEU A 88 -5.23 6.39 -10.61
C LEU A 88 -4.90 6.39 -12.11
N GLN A 89 -3.82 7.08 -12.47
CA GLN A 89 -3.26 6.95 -13.81
C GLN A 89 -2.57 5.59 -13.99
N THR A 90 -2.65 5.06 -15.20
CA THR A 90 -1.85 3.96 -15.72
C THR A 90 -1.04 4.53 -16.88
N THR A 91 0.29 4.57 -16.76
CA THR A 91 1.17 5.19 -17.76
C THR A 91 2.05 4.17 -18.48
N ALA A 92 2.27 3.00 -17.88
CA ALA A 92 3.24 2.01 -18.34
C ALA A 92 4.63 2.64 -18.61
N ALA A 93 5.05 3.56 -17.72
CA ALA A 93 6.26 4.38 -17.84
C ALA A 93 6.33 5.24 -19.13
N CYS A 94 5.18 5.54 -19.75
CA CYS A 94 5.06 6.38 -20.92
C CYS A 94 4.05 7.52 -20.67
N PRO A 95 4.52 8.76 -20.44
CA PRO A 95 3.63 9.90 -20.20
C PRO A 95 2.60 10.14 -21.31
N ALA A 96 2.96 9.87 -22.57
CA ALA A 96 2.06 10.02 -23.71
C ALA A 96 0.95 8.94 -23.78
N PHE A 97 1.12 7.81 -23.09
CA PHE A 97 0.13 6.74 -23.01
C PHE A 97 -0.85 6.93 -21.84
N ALA A 98 -0.56 7.85 -20.91
CA ALA A 98 -1.26 7.94 -19.64
C ALA A 98 -2.78 8.10 -19.77
N TYR A 99 -3.53 7.29 -19.02
CA TYR A 99 -4.97 7.43 -18.85
C TYR A 99 -5.37 7.16 -17.40
N THR A 100 -6.50 7.71 -16.96
CA THR A 100 -7.08 7.39 -15.65
C THR A 100 -7.99 6.18 -15.78
N ALA A 101 -7.67 5.10 -15.07
CA ALA A 101 -8.46 3.89 -15.11
C ALA A 101 -9.84 4.11 -14.44
N LYS A 102 -10.90 3.67 -15.10
CA LYS A 102 -12.28 3.75 -14.57
C LYS A 102 -12.60 2.60 -13.61
N VAL A 103 -11.99 1.45 -13.84
CA VAL A 103 -12.14 0.23 -13.06
C VAL A 103 -10.76 -0.30 -12.70
N SER A 104 -10.65 -1.02 -11.59
CA SER A 104 -9.41 -1.68 -11.22
C SER A 104 -9.29 -3.00 -11.99
N ALA A 105 -8.06 -3.44 -12.27
CA ALA A 105 -7.85 -4.77 -12.80
C ALA A 105 -8.40 -5.82 -11.81
N THR A 106 -8.92 -6.95 -12.32
CA THR A 106 -9.55 -7.99 -11.49
C THR A 106 -8.64 -8.49 -10.35
N VAL A 107 -7.33 -8.57 -10.60
CA VAL A 107 -6.35 -8.97 -9.57
C VAL A 107 -6.23 -7.94 -8.45
N VAL A 108 -6.31 -6.64 -8.78
CA VAL A 108 -6.30 -5.54 -7.80
C VAL A 108 -7.59 -5.56 -6.98
N GLU A 109 -8.74 -5.71 -7.63
CA GLU A 109 -10.04 -5.82 -6.94
C GLU A 109 -10.06 -6.97 -5.94
N ARG A 110 -9.54 -8.14 -6.34
CA ARG A 110 -9.42 -9.30 -5.45
C ARG A 110 -8.48 -9.05 -4.27
N ALA A 111 -7.35 -8.39 -4.50
CA ALA A 111 -6.41 -8.04 -3.43
C ALA A 111 -7.06 -7.08 -2.41
N LEU A 112 -7.74 -6.03 -2.89
CA LEU A 112 -8.45 -5.07 -2.05
C LEU A 112 -9.59 -5.73 -1.27
N ALA A 113 -10.38 -6.60 -1.91
CA ALA A 113 -11.43 -7.37 -1.25
C ALA A 113 -10.87 -8.27 -0.14
N ALA A 114 -9.72 -8.91 -0.40
CA ALA A 114 -8.96 -9.68 0.58
C ALA A 114 -8.33 -8.84 1.70
N GLY A 115 -8.47 -7.51 1.67
CA GLY A 115 -8.06 -6.59 2.74
C GLY A 115 -6.72 -5.91 2.58
N ALA A 116 -6.10 -6.04 1.40
CA ALA A 116 -4.84 -5.39 1.11
C ALA A 116 -4.97 -3.86 1.06
N LEU A 117 -3.87 -3.16 1.33
CA LEU A 117 -3.77 -1.71 1.35
C LEU A 117 -2.86 -1.23 0.22
N LEU A 118 -3.44 -0.59 -0.80
CA LEU A 118 -2.67 -0.08 -1.92
C LEU A 118 -1.80 1.11 -1.50
N ILE A 119 -0.51 1.03 -1.82
CA ILE A 119 0.49 2.07 -1.56
C ILE A 119 0.76 2.93 -2.79
N GLY A 120 0.85 2.33 -3.98
CA GLY A 120 1.17 3.07 -5.19
C GLY A 120 1.35 2.22 -6.44
N LYS A 121 1.65 2.92 -7.54
CA LYS A 121 2.04 2.37 -8.84
C LYS A 121 3.58 2.38 -8.95
N THR A 122 4.20 1.21 -9.03
CA THR A 122 5.66 1.10 -9.19
C THR A 122 6.09 1.45 -10.60
N ASN A 123 7.33 1.90 -10.73
CA ASN A 123 7.98 2.08 -12.03
C ASN A 123 8.19 0.75 -12.77
N LEU A 124 8.56 0.84 -14.05
CA LEU A 124 8.85 -0.27 -14.94
C LEU A 124 9.70 0.19 -16.12
N ASP A 125 10.39 -0.74 -16.78
CA ASP A 125 10.85 -0.53 -18.15
C ASP A 125 9.64 -0.24 -19.06
N GLN A 126 9.80 0.73 -19.95
CA GLN A 126 8.76 1.13 -20.89
C GLN A 126 8.57 0.05 -21.96
N PHE A 127 7.36 -0.53 -21.99
CA PHE A 127 6.81 -1.52 -22.94
C PHE A 127 7.75 -2.62 -23.47
#